data_AF-A0A5J9UCQ4-F1
#
_entry.id   AF-A0A5J9UCQ4-F1
#
_cell.length_a   1.000
_cell.length_b   1.000
_cell.length_c   1.000
_cell.angle_alpha   90.00
_cell.angle_beta   90.00
_cell.angle_gamma   90.00
#
_symmetry.space_group_name_H-M   'P 1'
#
loop_
_entity.id
_entity.type
_entity.pdbx_description
1 polymer ?
#
loop_
_entity_poly.entity_id
_entity_poly.type
_entity_poly.pdbx_seq_one_letter_code
_entity_poly.pdbx_strand_id
1 'polypeptide(L)'
;LCLVDSITAADVDLTPNMLYFQRIDPHGTPKITYLHLYKCDAFAIGIFCLPSRGVIPLHNHPGMTVFSKLLFGAMHVKSYDWAATPHGTADVQLQGSRLAKVKADGTLTAPCETSVYLTEDSVSMPGGDRYACLEESEPPQDFYLVGSTYTGPRILDH
;
A
#
# COMPACT_ATOMS: atom_id res chain seq x y z
N LEU A 1 14.18 -11.54 3.93
CA LEU A 1 13.97 -10.38 3.02
C LEU A 1 14.27 -10.70 1.56
N CYS A 2 15.33 -11.43 1.23
CA CYS A 2 15.76 -11.70 -0.15
C CYS A 2 14.72 -12.32 -1.11
N LEU A 3 13.72 -13.07 -0.61
CA LEU A 3 12.73 -13.71 -1.47
C LEU A 3 11.83 -12.70 -2.19
N VAL A 4 11.31 -11.70 -1.48
CA VAL A 4 10.40 -10.71 -2.09
C VAL A 4 11.16 -9.83 -3.10
N ASP A 5 12.43 -9.52 -2.82
CA ASP A 5 13.31 -8.76 -3.72
C ASP A 5 13.60 -9.49 -5.03
N SER A 6 13.51 -10.82 -5.10
CA SER A 6 13.68 -11.55 -6.36
C SER A 6 12.38 -11.76 -7.15
N ILE A 7 11.20 -11.57 -6.56
CA ILE A 7 9.91 -11.78 -7.25
C ILE A 7 9.73 -10.75 -8.37
N THR A 8 9.41 -11.22 -9.57
CA THR A 8 9.07 -10.41 -10.73
C THR A 8 7.59 -10.57 -11.09
N ALA A 9 7.12 -9.74 -12.03
CA ALA A 9 5.76 -9.87 -12.57
C ALA A 9 5.50 -11.25 -13.22
N ALA A 10 6.52 -11.84 -13.85
CA ALA A 10 6.42 -13.12 -14.54
C ALA A 10 6.21 -14.28 -13.56
N ASP A 11 6.81 -14.23 -12.36
CA ASP A 11 6.69 -15.28 -11.35
C ASP A 11 5.25 -15.42 -10.82
N VAL A 12 4.45 -14.36 -10.96
CA VAL A 12 3.04 -14.30 -10.56
C VAL A 12 2.10 -14.17 -11.76
N ASP A 13 2.57 -14.48 -12.96
CA ASP A 13 1.83 -14.44 -14.23
C ASP A 13 1.05 -13.13 -14.44
N LEU A 14 1.74 -11.99 -14.24
CA LEU A 14 1.20 -10.66 -14.51
C LEU A 14 1.91 -9.98 -15.66
N THR A 15 1.12 -9.38 -16.56
CA THR A 15 1.64 -8.54 -17.64
C THR A 15 0.87 -7.21 -17.70
N PRO A 16 1.52 -6.11 -18.13
CA PRO A 16 0.87 -4.79 -18.20
C PRO A 16 -0.35 -4.71 -19.12
N ASN A 17 -0.52 -5.67 -20.04
CA ASN A 17 -1.61 -5.69 -21.01
C ASN A 17 -2.89 -6.35 -20.47
N MET A 18 -2.87 -6.91 -19.26
CA MET A 18 -4.05 -7.53 -18.66
C MET A 18 -5.15 -6.51 -18.35
N LEU A 19 -6.40 -6.96 -18.40
CA LEU A 19 -7.59 -6.12 -18.18
C LEU A 19 -7.59 -5.42 -16.81
N TYR A 20 -6.90 -5.97 -15.81
CA TYR A 20 -6.74 -5.37 -14.49
C TYR A 20 -6.08 -3.99 -14.52
N PHE A 21 -5.23 -3.74 -15.53
CA PHE A 21 -4.46 -2.49 -15.67
C PHE A 21 -5.07 -1.54 -16.71
N GLN A 22 -6.12 -1.98 -17.42
CA GLN A 22 -6.77 -1.21 -18.46
C GLN A 22 -7.94 -0.40 -17.91
N ARG A 23 -8.13 0.81 -18.44
CA ARG A 23 -9.33 1.60 -18.21
C ARG A 23 -10.28 1.38 -19.37
N ILE A 24 -11.40 0.69 -19.11
CA ILE A 24 -12.48 0.53 -20.10
C ILE A 24 -13.12 1.90 -20.39
N ASP A 25 -13.32 2.70 -19.35
CA ASP A 25 -13.78 4.09 -19.45
C ASP A 25 -12.65 5.05 -19.00
N PRO A 26 -12.08 5.87 -19.91
CA PRO A 26 -11.06 6.87 -19.58
C PRO A 26 -11.53 7.98 -18.63
N HIS A 27 -12.83 8.20 -18.51
CA HIS A 27 -13.44 9.18 -17.62
C HIS A 27 -14.04 8.54 -16.37
N GLY A 28 -14.35 7.25 -16.43
CA GLY A 28 -14.89 6.47 -15.32
C GLY A 28 -13.88 6.23 -14.21
N THR A 29 -14.39 5.92 -13.02
CA THR A 29 -13.54 5.69 -11.85
C THR A 29 -12.64 4.46 -12.04
N PRO A 30 -11.32 4.58 -11.81
CA PRO A 30 -10.41 3.44 -11.94
C PRO A 30 -10.77 2.33 -10.94
N LYS A 31 -10.92 1.11 -11.45
CA LYS A 31 -11.25 -0.08 -10.66
C LYS A 31 -9.97 -0.82 -10.28
N ILE A 32 -9.73 -0.97 -8.98
CA ILE A 32 -8.57 -1.69 -8.44
C ILE A 32 -8.95 -3.16 -8.27
N THR A 33 -8.08 -4.05 -8.74
CA THR A 33 -8.28 -5.50 -8.56
C THR A 33 -7.35 -6.03 -7.49
N TYR A 34 -7.89 -6.79 -6.53
CA TYR A 34 -7.14 -7.56 -5.54
C TYR A 34 -7.10 -9.02 -5.96
N LEU A 35 -5.90 -9.54 -6.19
CA LEU A 35 -5.64 -10.96 -6.40
C LEU A 35 -5.21 -11.56 -5.07
N HIS A 36 -6.07 -12.41 -4.52
CA HIS A 36 -5.76 -13.15 -3.31
C HIS A 36 -4.89 -14.36 -3.67
N LEU A 37 -3.70 -14.46 -3.08
CA LEU A 37 -2.75 -15.54 -3.35
C LEU A 37 -2.79 -16.59 -2.24
N TYR A 38 -2.68 -16.13 -0.99
CA TYR A 38 -2.63 -17.01 0.17
C TYR A 38 -3.01 -16.26 1.45
N LYS A 39 -3.56 -16.96 2.44
CA LYS A 39 -3.74 -16.46 3.81
C LYS A 39 -3.76 -17.59 4.82
N CYS A 40 -3.09 -17.37 5.93
CA CYS A 40 -3.22 -18.12 7.17
C CYS A 40 -3.29 -17.15 8.37
N ASP A 41 -3.19 -17.68 9.59
CA ASP A 41 -3.21 -16.86 10.81
C ASP A 41 -1.95 -15.99 10.97
N ALA A 42 -0.83 -16.40 10.37
CA ALA A 42 0.45 -15.71 10.50
C ALA A 42 0.65 -14.61 9.45
N PHE A 43 0.23 -14.82 8.21
CA PHE A 43 0.42 -13.85 7.13
C PHE A 43 -0.60 -14.02 6.00
N ALA A 44 -0.69 -12.99 5.16
CA ALA A 44 -1.43 -13.02 3.91
C ALA A 44 -0.55 -12.51 2.76
N ILE A 45 -0.75 -13.07 1.57
CA ILE A 45 -0.14 -12.64 0.32
C ILE A 45 -1.26 -12.22 -0.62
N GLY A 46 -1.14 -11.03 -1.18
CA GLY A 46 -2.04 -10.55 -2.22
C GLY A 46 -1.37 -9.52 -3.11
N ILE A 47 -1.96 -9.34 -4.29
CA ILE A 47 -1.46 -8.39 -5.29
C ILE A 47 -2.57 -7.38 -5.59
N PHE A 48 -2.25 -6.10 -5.51
CA PHE A 48 -3.12 -5.03 -5.98
C PHE A 48 -2.73 -4.65 -7.40
N CYS A 49 -3.66 -4.80 -8.33
CA CYS A 49 -3.53 -4.34 -9.70
C CYS A 49 -4.23 -2.99 -9.83
N LEU A 50 -3.45 -1.93 -10.01
CA LEU A 50 -3.96 -0.57 -10.17
C LEU A 50 -3.83 -0.16 -11.64
N PRO A 51 -4.94 0.17 -12.32
CA PRO A 51 -4.86 0.88 -13.59
C PRO A 51 -4.32 2.30 -13.37
N SER A 52 -3.96 2.99 -14.47
CA SER A 52 -3.51 4.38 -14.39
C SER A 52 -4.51 5.25 -13.62
N ARG A 53 -3.99 6.07 -12.68
CA ARG A 53 -4.77 6.91 -11.74
C ARG A 53 -5.57 6.15 -10.68
N GLY A 54 -5.42 4.82 -10.56
CA GLY A 54 -5.94 4.08 -9.42
C GLY A 54 -5.28 4.55 -8.12
N VAL A 55 -6.06 4.67 -7.06
CA VAL A 55 -5.61 5.13 -5.74
C VAL A 55 -6.13 4.18 -4.67
N ILE A 56 -5.23 3.67 -3.83
CA ILE A 56 -5.62 3.11 -2.54
C ILE A 56 -5.56 4.27 -1.55
N PRO A 57 -6.70 4.70 -0.97
CA PRO A 57 -6.73 5.80 -0.01
C PRO A 57 -5.83 5.54 1.18
N LEU A 58 -5.45 6.60 1.89
CA LEU A 58 -4.66 6.48 3.12
C LEU A 58 -5.40 5.58 4.12
N HIS A 59 -4.70 4.58 4.66
CA HIS A 59 -5.22 3.64 5.63
C HIS A 59 -4.11 3.21 6.60
N ASN A 60 -4.49 2.63 7.73
CA ASN A 60 -3.55 2.08 8.72
C ASN A 60 -3.49 0.55 8.62
N HIS A 61 -2.51 -0.04 9.34
CA HIS A 61 -2.33 -1.49 9.40
C HIS A 61 -2.12 -1.99 10.84
N PRO A 62 -3.07 -1.79 11.79
CA PRO A 62 -2.82 -2.00 13.23
C PRO A 62 -2.25 -3.37 13.57
N GLY A 63 -1.10 -3.40 14.26
CA GLY A 63 -0.40 -4.64 14.65
C GLY A 63 0.24 -5.44 13.51
N MET A 64 0.40 -4.86 12.31
CA MET A 64 0.93 -5.58 11.15
C MET A 64 2.29 -5.04 10.70
N THR A 65 3.13 -5.94 10.20
CA THR A 65 4.30 -5.59 9.37
C THR A 65 3.96 -5.88 7.91
N VAL A 66 4.13 -4.88 7.03
CA VAL A 66 3.80 -4.99 5.62
C VAL A 66 5.07 -4.91 4.77
N PHE A 67 5.32 -5.96 3.98
CA PHE A 67 6.30 -5.96 2.90
C PHE A 67 5.58 -5.63 1.59
N SER A 68 6.02 -4.60 0.87
CA SER A 68 5.40 -4.16 -0.38
C SER A 68 6.44 -4.00 -1.47
N LYS A 69 6.13 -4.47 -2.68
CA LYS A 69 7.00 -4.37 -3.86
C LYS A 69 6.21 -3.99 -5.10
N LEU A 70 6.71 -3.02 -5.85
CA LEU A 70 6.16 -2.65 -7.15
C LEU A 70 6.76 -3.55 -8.24
N LEU A 71 5.94 -4.45 -8.78
CA LEU A 71 6.40 -5.43 -9.78
C LEU A 71 6.64 -4.81 -11.18
N PHE A 72 5.87 -3.77 -11.55
CA PHE A 72 6.07 -2.97 -12.74
C PHE A 72 5.31 -1.64 -12.66
N GLY A 73 5.66 -0.69 -13.54
CA GLY A 73 5.02 0.62 -13.61
C GLY A 73 5.63 1.64 -12.64
N ALA A 74 4.85 2.68 -12.33
CA ALA A 74 5.23 3.72 -11.38
C ALA A 74 4.05 4.05 -10.46
N MET A 75 4.34 4.32 -9.19
CA MET A 75 3.36 4.62 -8.17
C MET A 75 3.86 5.75 -7.27
N HIS A 76 3.03 6.77 -7.05
CA HIS A 76 3.28 7.74 -5.99
C HIS A 76 2.85 7.14 -4.65
N VAL A 77 3.76 7.14 -3.69
CA VAL A 77 3.55 6.61 -2.35
C VAL A 77 3.74 7.73 -1.35
N LYS A 78 2.76 7.85 -0.46
CA LYS A 78 2.83 8.71 0.72
C LYS A 78 2.54 7.89 1.97
N SER A 79 3.39 8.01 2.99
CA SER A 79 3.25 7.29 4.26
C SER A 79 3.54 8.20 5.45
N TYR A 80 2.99 7.83 6.60
CA TYR A 80 3.05 8.61 7.83
C TYR A 80 3.23 7.69 9.03
N ASP A 81 3.97 8.16 10.03
CA ASP A 81 3.93 7.61 11.39
C ASP A 81 3.24 8.60 12.31
N TRP A 82 2.57 8.12 13.34
CA TRP A 82 2.03 9.00 14.37
C TRP A 82 3.17 9.78 15.05
N ALA A 83 2.97 11.09 15.24
CA ALA A 83 3.94 11.89 15.98
C ALA A 83 3.95 11.46 17.45
N ALA A 84 5.13 11.35 18.06
CA ALA A 84 5.24 11.12 19.49
C ALA A 84 4.60 12.30 20.23
N THR A 85 3.66 12.03 21.14
CA THR A 85 3.15 13.06 22.04
C THR A 85 4.19 13.29 23.14
N PRO A 86 4.54 14.55 23.47
CA PRO A 86 5.33 14.82 24.66
C PRO A 86 4.62 14.22 25.88
N HIS A 87 5.37 13.50 26.72
CA HIS A 87 4.88 12.85 27.93
C HIS A 87 3.84 13.71 28.68
N GLY A 88 2.59 13.24 28.74
CA GLY A 88 1.59 13.74 29.67
C GLY A 88 0.54 14.72 29.13
N THR A 89 0.59 15.15 27.88
CA THR A 89 -0.62 15.72 27.25
C THR A 89 -1.40 14.58 26.63
N ALA A 90 -2.58 14.31 27.18
CA ALA A 90 -3.60 13.52 26.51
C ALA A 90 -3.62 13.90 25.03
N ASP A 91 -3.73 12.88 24.17
CA ASP A 91 -3.85 12.99 22.72
C ASP A 91 -4.48 14.34 22.39
N VAL A 92 -3.73 15.24 21.74
CA VAL A 92 -4.32 16.50 21.25
C VAL A 92 -5.16 16.07 20.06
N GLN A 93 -6.24 15.36 20.35
CA GLN A 93 -7.33 15.02 19.49
C GLN A 93 -8.04 16.34 19.27
N LEU A 94 -7.46 17.14 18.39
CA LEU A 94 -8.05 18.38 17.95
C LEU A 94 -9.25 17.94 17.09
N GLN A 95 -10.42 17.84 17.71
CA GLN A 95 -11.68 17.55 17.00
C GLN A 95 -11.63 16.27 16.13
N GLY A 96 -11.06 15.17 16.64
CA GLY A 96 -10.98 13.90 15.89
C GLY A 96 -9.76 13.74 14.97
N SER A 97 -8.95 14.78 14.79
CA SER A 97 -7.68 14.72 14.06
C SER A 97 -6.49 14.39 14.97
N ARG A 98 -5.51 13.63 14.44
CA ARG A 98 -4.24 13.27 15.09
C ARG A 98 -3.02 13.68 14.25
N LEU A 99 -1.98 14.19 14.91
CA LEU A 99 -0.74 14.62 14.25
C LEU A 99 0.10 13.41 13.81
N ALA A 100 0.57 13.45 12.56
CA ALA A 100 1.42 12.43 11.97
C ALA A 100 2.64 13.06 11.25
N LYS A 101 3.78 12.41 11.33
CA LYS A 101 5.03 12.76 10.64
C LYS A 101 5.08 12.05 9.29
N VAL A 102 5.37 12.78 8.21
CA VAL A 102 5.58 12.20 6.88
C VAL A 102 6.84 11.32 6.89
N LYS A 103 6.71 10.07 6.46
CA LYS A 103 7.82 9.11 6.32
C LYS A 103 8.32 8.96 4.90
N ALA A 104 7.39 8.88 3.96
CA ALA A 104 7.70 8.87 2.54
C ALA A 104 6.69 9.73 1.79
N ASP A 105 7.14 10.38 0.73
CA ASP A 105 6.31 11.13 -0.21
C ASP A 105 7.11 11.24 -1.51
N GLY A 106 6.88 10.31 -2.42
CA GLY A 106 7.68 10.20 -3.64
C GLY A 106 7.15 9.14 -4.59
N THR A 107 7.71 9.12 -5.79
CA THR A 107 7.34 8.15 -6.84
C THR A 107 8.32 6.99 -6.84
N LEU A 108 7.80 5.77 -6.67
CA LEU A 108 8.51 4.53 -6.93
C LEU A 108 8.31 4.15 -8.41
N THR A 109 9.38 3.73 -9.07
CA THR A 109 9.34 3.22 -10.45
C THR A 109 10.03 1.86 -10.48
N ALA A 110 9.39 0.86 -11.07
CA ALA A 110 9.97 -0.47 -11.20
C ALA A 110 11.10 -0.51 -12.25
N PRO A 111 12.15 -1.34 -12.07
CA PRO A 111 12.37 -2.21 -10.91
C PRO A 111 12.73 -1.40 -9.65
N CYS A 112 12.20 -1.81 -8.50
CA CYS A 112 12.52 -1.22 -7.20
C CYS A 112 12.69 -2.29 -6.12
N GLU A 113 13.42 -1.94 -5.07
CA GLU A 113 13.56 -2.76 -3.86
C GLU A 113 12.23 -2.88 -3.11
N THR A 114 12.11 -3.92 -2.28
CA THR A 114 10.95 -4.08 -1.37
C THR A 114 10.95 -2.99 -0.30
N SER A 115 9.81 -2.34 -0.11
CA SER A 115 9.55 -1.42 1.00
C SER A 115 8.98 -2.18 2.20
N VAL A 116 9.40 -1.82 3.41
CA VAL A 116 8.90 -2.40 4.67
C VAL A 116 8.22 -1.30 5.47
N TYR A 117 6.96 -1.54 5.83
CA TYR A 117 6.17 -0.66 6.70
C TYR A 117 5.93 -1.37 8.03
N LEU A 118 6.28 -0.69 9.12
CA LEU A 118 6.16 -1.19 10.48
C LEU A 118 5.13 -0.32 11.20
N THR A 119 4.24 -0.95 11.97
CA THR A 119 3.24 -0.21 12.75
C THR A 119 3.80 0.57 13.91
N GLU A 120 4.97 0.18 14.41
CA GLU A 120 5.66 0.86 15.50
C GLU A 120 7.15 0.80 15.15
N ASP A 121 7.74 1.99 15.03
CA ASP A 121 9.14 2.26 14.70
C ASP A 121 9.62 1.92 13.28
N SER A 122 9.73 2.95 12.44
CA SER A 122 10.63 2.90 11.28
C SER A 122 11.57 4.10 11.23
N VAL A 123 12.83 3.82 10.89
CA VAL A 123 13.96 4.75 10.84
C VAL A 123 13.69 5.91 9.88
N SER A 124 14.11 7.11 10.29
CA SER A 124 13.97 8.35 9.51
C SER A 124 14.79 8.29 8.21
N MET A 125 14.15 8.57 7.08
CA MET A 125 14.87 9.07 5.91
C MET A 125 15.26 10.55 6.14
N PRO A 126 16.39 11.05 5.59
CA PRO A 126 16.78 12.44 5.74
C PRO A 126 15.96 13.31 4.77
N GLY A 127 14.88 13.88 5.28
CA GLY A 127 14.08 14.91 4.63
C GLY A 127 13.40 15.73 5.72
N GLY A 128 13.42 17.06 5.60
CA GLY A 128 12.97 17.98 6.65
C GLY A 128 11.62 17.61 7.26
N ASP A 129 11.46 17.87 8.56
CA ASP A 129 10.34 17.39 9.36
C ASP A 129 8.99 17.96 8.86
N ARG A 130 8.34 17.23 7.95
CA ARG A 130 6.98 17.52 7.49
C ARG A 130 5.97 16.75 8.32
N TYR A 131 4.93 17.45 8.77
CA TYR A 131 3.82 16.89 9.54
C TYR A 131 2.48 17.13 8.82
N ALA A 132 1.48 16.31 9.14
CA ALA A 132 0.09 16.48 8.72
C ALA A 132 -0.85 16.11 9.88
N CYS A 133 -2.01 16.76 9.94
CA CYS A 133 -3.11 16.29 10.78
C CYS A 133 -3.95 15.32 9.96
N LEU A 134 -4.16 14.10 10.47
CA LEU A 134 -4.95 13.06 9.84
C LEU A 134 -6.23 12.84 10.65
N GLU A 135 -7.34 12.68 9.96
CA GLU A 135 -8.65 12.37 10.53
C GLU A 135 -9.14 11.05 9.95
N GLU A 136 -9.85 10.26 10.75
CA GLU A 136 -10.50 9.04 10.26
C GLU A 136 -11.71 9.42 9.39
N SER A 137 -11.85 8.77 8.23
CA SER A 137 -12.98 8.98 7.34
C SER A 137 -13.40 7.66 6.72
N GLU A 138 -14.66 7.58 6.29
CA GLU A 138 -15.09 6.51 5.40
C GLU A 138 -14.31 6.54 4.08
N PRO A 139 -14.11 5.39 3.40
CA PRO A 139 -13.55 5.37 2.06
C PRO A 139 -14.37 6.25 1.11
N PRO A 140 -13.72 6.94 0.16
CA PRO A 140 -14.43 7.82 -0.76
C PRO A 140 -15.33 7.01 -1.69
N GLN A 141 -16.43 7.61 -2.16
CA GLN A 141 -17.43 6.91 -3.00
C GLN A 141 -16.87 6.41 -4.34
N ASP A 142 -15.74 6.98 -4.76
CA ASP A 142 -15.00 6.61 -5.97
C ASP A 142 -13.84 5.64 -5.68
N PHE A 143 -13.80 5.00 -4.52
CA PHE A 143 -12.89 3.89 -4.27
C PHE A 143 -13.55 2.54 -4.58
N TYR A 144 -13.06 1.88 -5.64
CA TYR A 144 -13.58 0.58 -6.08
C TYR A 144 -12.50 -0.50 -6.04
N LEU A 145 -12.57 -1.36 -5.03
CA LEU A 145 -11.73 -2.55 -4.90
C LEU A 145 -12.57 -3.81 -5.20
N VAL A 146 -12.10 -4.65 -6.12
CA VAL A 146 -12.74 -5.94 -6.40
C VAL A 146 -11.79 -7.11 -6.23
N GLY A 147 -12.30 -8.22 -5.70
CA GLY A 147 -11.56 -9.48 -5.73
C GLY A 147 -11.58 -10.11 -7.13
N SER A 148 -10.48 -10.74 -7.52
CA SER A 148 -10.43 -11.66 -8.66
C SER A 148 -9.64 -12.92 -8.27
N THR A 149 -9.88 -14.00 -9.02
CA THR A 149 -9.17 -15.27 -8.81
C THR A 149 -7.76 -15.17 -9.38
N TYR A 150 -6.76 -15.51 -8.57
CA TYR A 150 -5.40 -15.65 -9.03
C TYR A 150 -5.27 -16.87 -9.95
N THR A 151 -4.67 -16.70 -11.12
CA THR A 151 -4.61 -17.72 -12.19
C THR A 151 -3.19 -18.11 -12.58
N GLY A 152 -2.17 -17.53 -11.95
CA GLY A 152 -0.77 -17.84 -12.17
C GLY A 152 -0.32 -19.16 -11.54
N PRO A 153 1.01 -19.39 -11.43
CA PRO A 153 1.58 -20.60 -10.84
C PRO A 153 0.99 -20.94 -9.47
N ARG A 154 0.68 -22.22 -9.25
CA ARG A 154 0.10 -22.69 -7.99
C ARG A 154 1.02 -22.43 -6.81
N ILE A 155 0.46 -21.84 -5.76
CA ILE A 155 1.11 -21.71 -4.46
C ILE A 155 0.72 -22.95 -3.64
N LEU A 156 1.70 -23.75 -3.26
CA LEU A 156 1.51 -24.94 -2.44
C LEU A 156 1.80 -24.59 -0.99
N ASP A 157 0.88 -24.99 -0.11
CA ASP A 157 1.13 -25.00 1.34
C ASP A 157 1.82 -26.33 1.67
N HIS A 158 2.90 -26.29 2.43
CA HIS A 158 3.70 -27.47 2.82
C HIS A 158 3.62 -27.71 4.31
#